data_AF-A0A7M1XJ10-F1
#
_entry.id   AF-A0A7M1XJ10-F1
#
_cell.length_a   1.000
_cell.length_b   1.000
_cell.length_c   1.000
_cell.angle_alpha   90.00
_cell.angle_beta   90.00
_cell.angle_gamma   90.00
#
_symmetry.space_group_name_H-M   'P 1'
#
loop_
_entity.id
_entity.type
_entity.pdbx_description
1 polymer ?
#
loop_
_entity_poly.entity_id
_entity_poly.type
_entity_poly.pdbx_seq_one_letter_code
_entity_poly.pdbx_strand_id
1 'polypeptide(L)'
;MNDIGREISQSIKESKWLAIKYRNEEKGNTSYWISILDIDPKTRKLKIDMYNHALSDNTYSTWISFDKIEDAKMLEFTSYKGNENLVAKIEKNLSDYSFLHYDGFNNDILSYLLECYKLDNDPSQDKEASTLLSGIDVEVLMKNQYIMLNQEQVDALCRIISFKDQKPNEALYNEFVISRLSVCSKNKEEYVFVYQKLTFDPKTKYLSLDGEAKFNQSFAVDGKCHSLSNYTELNASEFEDLYNQDAEQAENIIRESALHFHETISTLPNIMILTREMGVNLGHIFSKVIEKHEKNILEVPFRAFFGDISMKDNGKRFLRLFFMIRKSMLTRCWFFIMP
;
A
#
# COMPACT_ATOMS: atom_id res chain seq x y z
N MET A 1 -12.76 -11.70 -8.43
CA MET A 1 -13.67 -10.54 -8.63
C MET A 1 -13.44 -9.64 -7.45
N ASN A 2 -13.01 -8.41 -7.67
CA ASN A 2 -12.89 -7.44 -6.58
C ASN A 2 -14.28 -7.07 -6.10
N ASP A 3 -14.45 -7.07 -4.79
CA ASP A 3 -15.64 -6.55 -4.16
C ASP A 3 -15.58 -5.03 -4.23
N ILE A 4 -16.43 -4.44 -5.10
CA ILE A 4 -16.52 -2.99 -5.33
C ILE A 4 -16.79 -2.24 -4.04
N GLY A 5 -17.65 -2.78 -3.16
CA GLY A 5 -17.95 -2.18 -1.88
C GLY A 5 -16.70 -2.09 -1.00
N ARG A 6 -15.94 -3.19 -0.94
CA ARG A 6 -14.70 -3.27 -0.16
C ARG A 6 -13.60 -2.35 -0.68
N GLU A 7 -13.36 -2.32 -1.99
CA GLU A 7 -12.35 -1.42 -2.58
C GLU A 7 -12.71 0.05 -2.31
N ILE A 8 -14.00 0.41 -2.41
CA ILE A 8 -14.49 1.75 -2.05
C ILE A 8 -14.29 2.04 -0.56
N SER A 9 -14.63 1.10 0.33
CA SER A 9 -14.44 1.26 1.78
C SER A 9 -12.97 1.49 2.11
N GLN A 10 -12.08 0.69 1.52
CA GLN A 10 -10.65 0.80 1.74
C GLN A 10 -10.09 2.12 1.23
N SER A 11 -10.52 2.57 0.05
CA SER A 11 -10.08 3.86 -0.50
C SER A 11 -10.52 5.05 0.35
N ILE A 12 -11.68 4.97 1.02
CA ILE A 12 -12.14 6.00 1.96
C ILE A 12 -11.28 5.99 3.22
N LYS A 13 -11.01 4.80 3.79
CA LYS A 13 -10.18 4.64 5.00
C LYS A 13 -8.75 5.14 4.76
N GLU A 14 -8.19 4.85 3.60
CA GLU A 14 -6.81 5.22 3.24
C GLU A 14 -6.72 6.57 2.50
N SER A 15 -7.85 7.23 2.22
CA SER A 15 -7.92 8.49 1.46
C SER A 15 -7.21 8.43 0.09
N LYS A 16 -7.46 7.35 -0.67
CA LYS A 16 -6.88 7.08 -1.99
C LYS A 16 -7.89 7.19 -3.13
N TRP A 17 -7.43 7.50 -4.34
CA TRP A 17 -8.28 7.47 -5.52
C TRP A 17 -8.55 6.03 -5.95
N LEU A 18 -9.65 5.85 -6.70
CA LEU A 18 -10.04 4.60 -7.33
C LEU A 18 -10.03 4.77 -8.85
N ALA A 19 -9.46 3.82 -9.57
CA ALA A 19 -9.81 3.62 -10.97
C ALA A 19 -11.11 2.80 -11.05
N ILE A 20 -12.08 3.30 -11.80
CA ILE A 20 -13.36 2.61 -11.98
C ILE A 20 -13.70 2.39 -13.44
N LYS A 21 -14.43 1.30 -13.71
CA LYS A 21 -15.21 1.13 -14.95
C LYS A 21 -16.67 1.41 -14.62
N TYR A 22 -17.27 2.33 -15.35
CA TYR A 22 -18.61 2.83 -15.10
C TYR A 22 -19.50 2.67 -16.33
N ARG A 23 -20.69 2.11 -16.12
CA ARG A 23 -21.72 1.96 -17.16
C ARG A 23 -22.44 3.28 -17.37
N ASN A 24 -22.09 3.97 -18.44
CA ASN A 24 -22.81 5.16 -18.90
C ASN A 24 -23.83 4.77 -19.98
N GLU A 25 -25.08 5.20 -19.82
CA GLU A 25 -26.16 4.88 -20.76
C GLU A 25 -25.97 5.54 -22.13
N GLU A 26 -25.32 6.72 -22.19
CA GLU A 26 -25.13 7.47 -23.44
C GLU A 26 -23.81 7.12 -24.15
N LYS A 27 -22.76 6.82 -23.37
CA LYS A 27 -21.39 6.64 -23.89
C LYS A 27 -20.87 5.20 -23.77
N GLY A 28 -21.70 4.27 -23.29
CA GLY A 28 -21.28 2.91 -22.97
C GLY A 28 -20.35 2.86 -21.76
N ASN A 29 -19.46 1.87 -21.73
CA ASN A 29 -18.54 1.70 -20.60
C ASN A 29 -17.40 2.72 -20.65
N THR A 30 -17.29 3.52 -19.60
CA THR A 30 -16.25 4.56 -19.44
C THR A 30 -15.30 4.20 -18.30
N SER A 31 -14.02 4.57 -18.42
CA SER A 31 -13.02 4.37 -17.36
C SER A 31 -12.39 5.70 -16.96
N TYR A 32 -12.31 5.96 -15.66
CA TYR A 32 -11.75 7.18 -15.10
C TYR A 32 -11.43 6.98 -13.61
N TRP A 33 -10.73 7.94 -13.03
CA TRP A 33 -10.37 7.93 -11.62
C TRP A 33 -11.36 8.75 -10.80
N ILE A 34 -11.64 8.31 -9.59
CA ILE A 34 -12.52 8.99 -8.66
C ILE A 34 -11.91 9.08 -7.27
N SER A 35 -12.15 10.17 -6.56
CA SER A 35 -12.04 10.22 -5.10
C SER A 35 -13.42 10.45 -4.50
N ILE A 36 -13.66 9.89 -3.31
CA ILE A 36 -15.00 9.87 -2.70
C ILE A 36 -15.10 10.98 -1.67
N LEU A 37 -16.04 11.90 -1.92
CA LEU A 37 -16.29 13.06 -1.09
C LEU A 37 -17.44 12.85 -0.11
N ASP A 38 -18.49 12.14 -0.51
CA ASP A 38 -19.63 11.81 0.36
C ASP A 38 -20.42 10.64 -0.21
N ILE A 39 -21.27 10.01 0.60
CA ILE A 39 -22.13 8.90 0.21
C ILE A 39 -23.54 9.14 0.74
N ASP A 40 -24.53 8.99 -0.14
CA ASP A 40 -25.94 8.87 0.24
C ASP A 40 -26.32 7.39 0.29
N PRO A 41 -26.50 6.80 1.48
CA PRO A 41 -26.82 5.38 1.61
C PRO A 41 -28.22 5.02 1.10
N LYS A 42 -29.18 5.97 1.13
CA LYS A 42 -30.57 5.71 0.73
C LYS A 42 -30.70 5.57 -0.78
N THR A 43 -30.02 6.44 -1.51
CA THR A 43 -30.04 6.42 -2.98
C THR A 43 -28.86 5.67 -3.58
N ARG A 44 -27.93 5.19 -2.73
CA ARG A 44 -26.67 4.53 -3.13
C ARG A 44 -25.90 5.33 -4.17
N LYS A 45 -25.85 6.65 -3.96
CA LYS A 45 -25.09 7.59 -4.78
C LYS A 45 -23.83 8.02 -4.07
N LEU A 46 -22.76 8.17 -4.84
CA LEU A 46 -21.46 8.63 -4.38
C LEU A 46 -21.24 10.04 -4.90
N LYS A 47 -20.94 10.99 -4.01
CA LYS A 47 -20.41 12.29 -4.39
C LYS A 47 -18.91 12.12 -4.58
N ILE A 48 -18.44 12.46 -5.77
CA ILE A 48 -17.07 12.19 -6.17
C ILE A 48 -16.41 13.43 -6.77
N ASP A 49 -15.09 13.42 -6.76
CA ASP A 49 -14.27 14.14 -7.71
C ASP A 49 -13.82 13.16 -8.79
N MET A 50 -14.02 13.51 -10.06
CA MET A 50 -13.70 12.69 -11.23
C MET A 50 -12.50 13.26 -11.98
N TYR A 51 -11.52 12.41 -12.28
CA TYR A 51 -10.35 12.75 -13.09
C TYR A 51 -10.17 11.77 -14.25
N ASN A 52 -9.95 12.28 -15.46
CA ASN A 52 -9.67 11.45 -16.63
C ASN A 52 -8.50 12.04 -17.41
N HIS A 53 -7.31 11.52 -17.11
CA HIS A 53 -6.06 11.92 -17.74
C HIS A 53 -6.10 11.89 -19.29
N ALA A 54 -6.88 11.02 -19.92
CA ALA A 54 -6.97 10.93 -21.38
C ALA A 54 -7.89 12.00 -22.02
N LEU A 55 -8.76 12.64 -21.22
CA LEU A 55 -9.79 13.57 -21.72
C LEU A 55 -9.63 15.00 -21.20
N SER A 56 -9.10 15.18 -19.99
CA SER A 56 -8.98 16.49 -19.36
C SER A 56 -7.95 16.48 -18.23
N ASP A 57 -7.22 17.59 -18.11
CA ASP A 57 -6.30 17.85 -17.01
C ASP A 57 -6.99 18.33 -15.73
N ASN A 58 -8.31 18.54 -15.80
CA ASN A 58 -9.11 19.06 -14.69
C ASN A 58 -9.96 17.98 -14.05
N THR A 59 -10.21 18.16 -12.75
CA THR A 59 -11.13 17.34 -11.98
C THR A 59 -12.53 17.94 -11.98
N TYR A 60 -13.56 17.11 -12.02
CA TYR A 60 -14.97 17.53 -11.99
C TYR A 60 -15.71 16.85 -10.85
N SER A 61 -16.39 17.63 -10.00
CA SER A 61 -17.19 17.07 -8.92
C SER A 61 -18.60 16.73 -9.42
N THR A 62 -19.09 15.53 -9.10
CA THR A 62 -20.44 15.09 -9.49
C THR A 62 -20.98 13.99 -8.58
N TRP A 63 -22.22 13.58 -8.80
CA TRP A 63 -22.81 12.39 -8.19
C TRP A 63 -22.88 11.24 -9.20
N ILE A 64 -22.42 10.06 -8.80
CA ILE A 64 -22.56 8.83 -9.58
C ILE A 64 -23.34 7.78 -8.80
N SER A 65 -23.93 6.80 -9.50
CA SER A 65 -24.64 5.69 -8.85
C SER A 65 -23.65 4.56 -8.57
N PHE A 66 -23.64 4.04 -7.34
CA PHE A 66 -22.83 2.87 -6.97
C PHE A 66 -23.16 1.66 -7.86
N ASP A 67 -24.44 1.42 -8.13
CA ASP A 67 -24.91 0.25 -8.90
C ASP A 67 -24.49 0.25 -10.38
N LYS A 68 -23.97 1.38 -10.88
CA LYS A 68 -23.44 1.51 -12.24
C LYS A 68 -21.92 1.32 -12.32
N ILE A 69 -21.25 1.14 -11.19
CA ILE A 69 -19.82 0.78 -11.15
C ILE A 69 -19.72 -0.71 -11.46
N GLU A 70 -18.97 -1.05 -12.51
CA GLU A 70 -18.76 -2.43 -12.95
C GLU A 70 -17.46 -3.03 -12.41
N ASP A 71 -16.48 -2.16 -12.13
CA ASP A 71 -15.16 -2.54 -11.62
C ASP A 71 -14.58 -1.37 -10.84
N ALA A 72 -13.87 -1.66 -9.76
CA ALA A 72 -13.22 -0.65 -8.92
C ALA A 72 -11.88 -1.19 -8.42
N LYS A 73 -10.87 -0.31 -8.47
CA LYS A 73 -9.53 -0.63 -7.99
C LYS A 73 -8.88 0.59 -7.35
N MET A 74 -8.45 0.45 -6.11
CA MET A 74 -7.69 1.47 -5.41
C MET A 74 -6.33 1.71 -6.07
N LEU A 75 -5.95 2.99 -6.17
CA LEU A 75 -4.69 3.44 -6.74
C LEU A 75 -3.72 3.78 -5.60
N GLU A 76 -2.77 2.89 -5.35
CA GLU A 76 -1.84 2.92 -4.22
C GLU A 76 -0.96 4.17 -4.19
N PHE A 77 -0.59 4.69 -5.35
CA PHE A 77 0.29 5.87 -5.45
C PHE A 77 -0.45 7.20 -5.35
N THR A 78 -1.77 7.16 -5.16
CA THR A 78 -2.60 8.37 -5.13
C THR A 78 -3.08 8.68 -3.72
N SER A 79 -3.33 9.95 -3.46
CA SER A 79 -4.00 10.40 -2.24
C SER A 79 -4.92 11.56 -2.54
N TYR A 80 -5.83 11.85 -1.60
CA TYR A 80 -6.55 13.09 -1.55
C TYR A 80 -6.72 13.51 -0.09
N LYS A 81 -7.13 14.76 0.13
CA LYS A 81 -7.45 15.22 1.48
C LYS A 81 -8.58 14.37 2.07
N GLY A 82 -8.25 13.55 3.05
CA GLY A 82 -9.17 12.63 3.71
C GLY A 82 -10.41 13.33 4.27
N ASN A 83 -11.53 12.60 4.28
CA ASN A 83 -12.79 13.10 4.80
C ASN A 83 -13.16 12.37 6.10
N GLU A 84 -12.58 12.81 7.21
CA GLU A 84 -12.86 12.30 8.56
C GLU A 84 -14.37 12.34 8.89
N ASN A 85 -15.09 13.36 8.40
CA ASN A 85 -16.53 13.44 8.60
C ASN A 85 -17.28 12.32 7.88
N LEU A 86 -16.83 11.91 6.68
CA LEU A 86 -17.42 10.79 5.95
C LEU A 86 -17.14 9.47 6.67
N VAL A 87 -15.90 9.26 7.11
CA VAL A 87 -15.50 8.08 7.92
C VAL A 87 -16.40 7.96 9.15
N ALA A 88 -16.49 9.01 9.96
CA ALA A 88 -17.33 9.04 11.15
C ALA A 88 -18.83 8.86 10.85
N LYS A 89 -19.30 9.41 9.71
CA LYS A 89 -20.69 9.25 9.25
C LYS A 89 -21.02 7.80 8.92
N ILE A 90 -20.08 7.06 8.30
CA ILE A 90 -20.24 5.65 7.95
C ILE A 90 -20.20 4.79 9.21
N GLU A 91 -19.18 4.96 10.05
CA GLU A 91 -18.99 4.18 11.29
C GLU A 91 -20.17 4.31 12.26
N LYS A 92 -20.79 5.48 12.33
CA LYS A 92 -21.98 5.69 13.17
C LYS A 92 -23.24 4.97 12.65
N ASN A 93 -23.31 4.68 11.35
CA ASN A 93 -24.53 4.16 10.70
C ASN A 93 -24.25 2.95 9.79
N LEU A 94 -23.40 2.02 10.23
CA LEU A 94 -22.91 0.89 9.42
C LEU A 94 -24.02 0.09 8.70
N SER A 95 -25.19 -0.06 9.33
CA SER A 95 -26.34 -0.76 8.74
C SER A 95 -26.78 -0.14 7.40
N ASP A 96 -26.78 1.19 7.34
CA ASP A 96 -27.23 1.95 6.18
C ASP A 96 -26.21 1.87 5.03
N TYR A 97 -24.94 1.64 5.37
CA TYR A 97 -23.83 1.48 4.44
C TYR A 97 -23.44 0.01 4.20
N SER A 98 -24.32 -0.94 4.50
CA SER A 98 -24.04 -2.37 4.37
C SER A 98 -23.51 -2.78 2.99
N PHE A 99 -23.95 -2.11 1.91
CA PHE A 99 -23.45 -2.35 0.54
C PHE A 99 -21.96 -2.02 0.32
N LEU A 100 -21.31 -1.34 1.27
CA LEU A 100 -19.87 -1.05 1.24
C LEU A 100 -19.03 -2.14 1.93
N HIS A 101 -19.64 -3.05 2.70
CA HIS A 101 -18.93 -4.04 3.52
C HIS A 101 -17.83 -3.40 4.42
N TYR A 102 -18.13 -2.22 4.96
CA TYR A 102 -17.14 -1.36 5.64
C TYR A 102 -16.45 -2.01 6.85
N ASP A 103 -17.19 -2.81 7.63
CA ASP A 103 -16.72 -3.51 8.85
C ASP A 103 -16.75 -5.04 8.72
N GLY A 104 -16.45 -5.57 7.53
CA GLY A 104 -16.34 -7.00 7.32
C GLY A 104 -15.38 -7.68 8.30
N PHE A 105 -15.77 -8.88 8.75
CA PHE A 105 -15.07 -9.82 9.65
C PHE A 105 -13.56 -9.59 9.82
N ASN A 106 -13.15 -9.17 11.03
CA ASN A 106 -11.78 -9.06 11.54
C ASN A 106 -10.72 -8.72 10.47
N ASN A 107 -11.10 -7.84 9.54
CA ASN A 107 -10.31 -7.44 8.39
C ASN A 107 -8.99 -6.85 8.87
N ASP A 108 -8.99 -6.19 10.03
CA ASP A 108 -7.81 -5.54 10.60
C ASP A 108 -6.66 -6.53 10.83
N ILE A 109 -6.93 -7.74 11.34
CA ILE A 109 -5.87 -8.75 11.53
C ILE A 109 -5.37 -9.28 10.19
N LEU A 110 -6.26 -9.56 9.23
CA LEU A 110 -5.87 -10.07 7.91
C LEU A 110 -5.12 -9.00 7.10
N SER A 111 -5.56 -7.75 7.18
CA SER A 111 -4.90 -6.59 6.59
C SER A 111 -3.52 -6.38 7.22
N TYR A 112 -3.42 -6.43 8.54
CA TYR A 112 -2.15 -6.37 9.26
C TYR A 112 -1.19 -7.49 8.81
N LEU A 113 -1.66 -8.74 8.77
CA LEU A 113 -0.84 -9.87 8.30
C LEU A 113 -0.40 -9.69 6.85
N LEU A 114 -1.25 -9.12 5.99
CA LEU A 114 -0.92 -8.82 4.60
C LEU A 114 0.15 -7.72 4.51
N GLU A 115 0.07 -6.68 5.34
CA GLU A 115 1.09 -5.64 5.42
C GLU A 115 2.42 -6.17 5.94
N CYS A 116 2.41 -6.99 7.01
CA CYS A 116 3.62 -7.66 7.49
C CYS A 116 4.24 -8.50 6.38
N TYR A 117 3.43 -9.30 5.67
CA TYR A 117 3.94 -10.10 4.58
C TYR A 117 4.54 -9.26 3.45
N LYS A 118 3.91 -8.14 3.08
CA LYS A 118 4.48 -7.19 2.11
C LYS A 118 5.85 -6.69 2.56
N LEU A 119 6.00 -6.27 3.81
CA LEU A 119 7.24 -5.68 4.33
C LEU A 119 8.35 -6.70 4.63
N ASP A 120 8.01 -7.98 4.80
CA ASP A 120 8.96 -9.08 5.04
C ASP A 120 9.68 -9.55 3.75
N ASN A 121 9.17 -9.15 2.58
CA ASN A 121 9.83 -9.43 1.29
C ASN A 121 10.85 -8.34 0.95
N ASP A 122 11.98 -8.76 0.37
CA ASP A 122 13.06 -7.85 -0.01
C ASP A 122 12.62 -6.89 -1.13
N PRO A 123 12.75 -5.57 -0.95
CA PRO A 123 12.50 -4.60 -2.01
C PRO A 123 13.65 -4.59 -3.03
N SER A 124 13.29 -4.30 -4.27
CA SER A 124 14.19 -4.00 -5.37
C SER A 124 13.75 -2.70 -6.05
N GLN A 125 14.67 -2.04 -6.76
CA GLN A 125 14.32 -0.84 -7.52
C GLN A 125 13.79 -1.20 -8.91
N ASP A 126 12.65 -0.61 -9.28
CA ASP A 126 12.20 -0.63 -10.67
C ASP A 126 12.98 0.40 -11.51
N LYS A 127 13.94 -0.09 -12.28
CA LYS A 127 14.83 0.74 -13.12
C LYS A 127 14.07 1.44 -14.26
N GLU A 128 13.05 0.82 -14.83
CA GLU A 128 12.28 1.37 -15.94
C GLU A 128 11.41 2.55 -15.49
N ALA A 129 10.69 2.37 -14.38
CA ALA A 129 9.83 3.42 -13.84
C ALA A 129 10.63 4.60 -13.28
N SER A 130 11.78 4.35 -12.65
CA SER A 130 12.66 5.41 -12.13
C SER A 130 13.12 6.37 -13.22
N THR A 131 13.35 5.88 -14.45
CA THR A 131 13.78 6.71 -15.58
C THR A 131 12.71 7.71 -16.02
N LEU A 132 11.42 7.39 -15.81
CA LEU A 132 10.29 8.23 -16.22
C LEU A 132 10.04 9.42 -15.27
N LEU A 133 10.64 9.43 -14.09
CA LEU A 133 10.34 10.36 -12.99
C LEU A 133 11.35 11.52 -12.87
N SER A 134 12.23 11.69 -13.87
CA SER A 134 13.26 12.73 -13.85
C SER A 134 12.70 14.15 -13.90
N GLY A 135 13.41 15.10 -13.28
CA GLY A 135 13.12 16.54 -13.39
C GLY A 135 12.21 17.11 -12.30
N ILE A 136 11.83 16.32 -11.29
CA ILE A 136 11.18 16.81 -10.07
C ILE A 136 12.26 17.41 -9.16
N ASP A 137 12.00 18.61 -8.64
CA ASP A 137 12.88 19.26 -7.67
C ASP A 137 12.71 18.61 -6.28
N VAL A 138 13.60 17.65 -6.02
CA VAL A 138 13.61 16.87 -4.77
C VAL A 138 13.96 17.72 -3.55
N GLU A 139 14.75 18.79 -3.70
CA GLU A 139 15.11 19.68 -2.60
C GLU A 139 13.88 20.47 -2.13
N VAL A 140 13.12 21.01 -3.08
CA VAL A 140 11.86 21.70 -2.81
C VAL A 140 10.85 20.74 -2.17
N LEU A 141 10.71 19.53 -2.70
CA LEU A 141 9.82 18.50 -2.14
C LEU A 141 10.19 18.15 -0.69
N MET A 142 11.46 17.90 -0.40
CA MET A 142 11.93 17.55 0.95
C MET A 142 11.75 18.71 1.93
N LYS A 143 11.98 19.95 1.49
CA LYS A 143 11.82 21.15 2.32
C LYS A 143 10.36 21.46 2.63
N ASN A 144 9.49 21.44 1.62
CA ASN A 144 8.10 21.86 1.75
C ASN A 144 7.15 20.70 2.08
N GLN A 145 7.62 19.46 2.04
CA GLN A 145 6.85 18.21 2.13
C GLN A 145 5.92 17.93 0.93
N TYR A 146 5.78 18.90 0.02
CA TYR A 146 5.00 18.75 -1.21
C TYR A 146 5.57 19.64 -2.33
N ILE A 147 5.27 19.29 -3.58
CA ILE A 147 5.62 20.06 -4.78
C ILE A 147 4.50 19.98 -5.83
N MET A 148 4.19 21.11 -6.47
CA MET A 148 3.24 21.15 -7.59
C MET A 148 3.94 20.63 -8.84
N LEU A 149 3.36 19.60 -9.47
CA LEU A 149 3.90 19.05 -10.71
C LEU A 149 3.45 19.87 -11.92
N ASN A 150 4.33 19.97 -12.90
CA ASN A 150 3.97 20.47 -14.23
C ASN A 150 3.24 19.38 -15.03
N GLN A 151 2.67 19.74 -16.19
CA GLN A 151 1.85 18.81 -16.95
C GLN A 151 2.64 17.59 -17.47
N GLU A 152 3.89 17.76 -17.91
CA GLU A 152 4.71 16.65 -18.39
C GLU A 152 4.99 15.62 -17.28
N GLN A 153 5.27 16.11 -16.06
CA GLN A 153 5.47 15.29 -14.87
C GLN A 153 4.18 14.56 -14.46
N VAL A 154 3.03 15.25 -14.51
CA VAL A 154 1.71 14.65 -14.25
C VAL A 154 1.43 13.53 -15.26
N ASP A 155 1.71 13.74 -16.54
CA ASP A 155 1.49 12.75 -17.60
C ASP A 155 2.41 11.53 -17.44
N ALA A 156 3.65 11.74 -17.03
CA ALA A 156 4.58 10.65 -16.74
C ALA A 156 4.09 9.81 -15.55
N LEU A 157 3.65 10.47 -14.48
CA LEU A 157 3.15 9.81 -13.28
C LEU A 157 1.83 9.08 -13.53
N CYS A 158 0.91 9.66 -14.29
CA CYS A 158 -0.35 9.01 -14.66
C CYS A 158 -0.12 7.74 -15.49
N ARG A 159 0.89 7.72 -16.36
CA ARG A 159 1.32 6.52 -17.09
C ARG A 159 1.84 5.44 -16.16
N ILE A 160 2.68 5.81 -15.18
CA ILE A 160 3.19 4.89 -14.15
C ILE A 160 2.05 4.29 -13.35
N ILE A 161 1.15 5.11 -12.81
CA ILE A 161 -0.02 4.66 -12.02
C ILE A 161 -0.89 3.71 -12.85
N SER A 162 -1.15 4.05 -14.11
CA SER A 162 -1.95 3.20 -15.01
C SER A 162 -1.29 1.86 -15.31
N PHE A 163 0.04 1.79 -15.33
CA PHE A 163 0.77 0.54 -15.56
C PHE A 163 0.92 -0.29 -14.29
N LYS A 164 1.22 0.35 -13.15
CA LYS A 164 1.55 -0.33 -11.89
C LYS A 164 0.34 -0.63 -11.00
N ASP A 165 -0.63 0.28 -10.93
CA ASP A 165 -1.78 0.13 -10.02
C ASP A 165 -3.01 -0.46 -10.73
N GLN A 166 -3.28 -0.08 -11.99
CA GLN A 166 -4.48 -0.55 -12.70
C GLN A 166 -4.31 -1.91 -13.39
N LYS A 167 -3.07 -2.30 -13.72
CA LYS A 167 -2.75 -3.64 -14.26
C LYS A 167 -1.84 -4.37 -13.28
N PRO A 168 -2.29 -4.61 -12.04
CA PRO A 168 -1.44 -5.15 -11.01
C PRO A 168 -1.01 -6.56 -11.41
N ASN A 169 0.30 -6.80 -11.35
CA ASN A 169 0.79 -8.16 -11.24
C ASN A 169 0.59 -8.56 -9.78
N GLU A 170 -0.27 -9.55 -9.53
CA GLU A 170 -0.58 -10.01 -8.16
C GLU A 170 0.66 -10.53 -7.40
N ALA A 171 1.72 -10.88 -8.13
CA ALA A 171 3.00 -11.27 -7.57
C ALA A 171 3.91 -10.08 -7.23
N LEU A 172 3.52 -8.84 -7.49
CA LEU A 172 4.34 -7.65 -7.24
C LEU A 172 3.60 -6.67 -6.33
N TYR A 173 4.29 -6.21 -5.30
CA TYR A 173 3.86 -5.08 -4.49
C TYR A 173 4.77 -3.89 -4.77
N ASN A 174 4.19 -2.78 -5.21
CA ASN A 174 4.94 -1.57 -5.57
C ASN A 174 4.69 -0.46 -4.55
N GLU A 175 5.73 0.30 -4.24
CA GLU A 175 5.67 1.53 -3.43
C GLU A 175 6.34 2.66 -4.20
N PHE A 176 5.67 3.81 -4.28
CA PHE A 176 6.27 5.03 -4.82
C PHE A 176 6.96 5.79 -3.70
N VAL A 177 8.26 6.05 -3.84
CA VAL A 177 9.10 6.51 -2.72
C VAL A 177 10.16 7.52 -3.15
N ILE A 178 10.71 8.21 -2.16
CA ILE A 178 11.96 8.97 -2.26
C ILE A 178 13.00 8.34 -1.33
N SER A 179 14.22 8.08 -1.83
CA SER A 179 15.34 7.65 -0.99
C SER A 179 15.84 8.80 -0.12
N ARG A 180 16.32 8.45 1.08
CA ARG A 180 17.00 9.38 2.00
C ARG A 180 18.42 8.91 2.30
N LEU A 181 18.62 7.60 2.35
CA LEU A 181 19.91 6.99 2.56
C LEU A 181 20.06 5.75 1.69
N SER A 182 21.12 5.73 0.89
CA SER A 182 21.50 4.58 0.11
C SER A 182 23.01 4.33 0.15
N VAL A 183 23.40 3.11 -0.19
CA VAL A 183 24.80 2.76 -0.45
C VAL A 183 24.94 2.42 -1.92
N CYS A 184 25.88 3.07 -2.59
CA CYS A 184 26.21 2.84 -3.98
C CYS A 184 27.43 1.94 -4.07
N SER A 185 27.26 0.79 -4.73
CA SER A 185 28.37 -0.10 -5.04
C SER A 185 29.17 0.38 -6.25
N LYS A 186 30.35 -0.23 -6.48
CA LYS A 186 31.24 0.08 -7.61
C LYS A 186 30.57 -0.04 -8.98
N ASN A 187 29.59 -0.93 -9.09
CA ASN A 187 28.83 -1.16 -10.33
C ASN A 187 27.69 -0.16 -10.53
N LYS A 188 27.60 0.91 -9.72
CA LYS A 188 26.49 1.87 -9.68
C LYS A 188 25.15 1.25 -9.29
N GLU A 189 25.21 0.17 -8.52
CA GLU A 189 24.05 -0.45 -7.88
C GLU A 189 23.73 0.34 -6.60
N GLU A 190 22.49 0.79 -6.46
CA GLU A 190 22.03 1.58 -5.31
C GLU A 190 21.20 0.71 -4.36
N TYR A 191 21.65 0.57 -3.12
CA TYR A 191 20.96 -0.13 -2.05
C TYR A 191 20.26 0.88 -1.14
N VAL A 192 18.93 0.92 -1.13
CA VAL A 192 18.18 1.93 -0.37
C VAL A 192 17.82 1.41 1.02
N PHE A 193 18.41 2.01 2.05
CA PHE A 193 18.15 1.66 3.45
C PHE A 193 17.08 2.50 4.09
N VAL A 194 17.08 3.81 3.81
CA VAL A 194 16.09 4.74 4.34
C VAL A 194 15.35 5.38 3.18
N TYR A 195 14.03 5.33 3.24
CA TYR A 195 13.16 5.90 2.22
C TYR A 195 11.90 6.47 2.85
N GLN A 196 11.14 7.28 2.12
CA GLN A 196 9.84 7.76 2.55
C GLN A 196 8.84 7.61 1.41
N LYS A 197 7.57 7.34 1.74
CA LYS A 197 6.54 7.18 0.73
C LYS A 197 6.20 8.51 0.06
N LEU A 198 5.77 8.41 -1.19
CA LEU A 198 5.25 9.50 -1.97
C LEU A 198 3.81 9.19 -2.37
N THR A 199 2.97 10.22 -2.36
CA THR A 199 1.61 10.14 -2.88
C THR A 199 1.30 11.32 -3.79
N PHE A 200 0.46 11.08 -4.79
CA PHE A 200 0.07 12.07 -5.78
C PHE A 200 -1.43 12.35 -5.71
N ASP A 201 -1.81 13.62 -5.73
CA ASP A 201 -3.20 14.03 -5.82
C ASP A 201 -3.52 14.57 -7.23
N PRO A 202 -4.23 13.80 -8.08
CA PRO A 202 -4.70 14.22 -9.40
C PRO A 202 -5.46 15.55 -9.42
N LYS A 203 -6.17 15.92 -8.34
CA LYS A 203 -6.97 17.15 -8.29
C LYS A 203 -6.11 18.39 -8.11
N THR A 204 -5.19 18.35 -7.16
CA THR A 204 -4.31 19.49 -6.85
C THR A 204 -3.01 19.47 -7.66
N LYS A 205 -2.69 18.33 -8.27
CA LYS A 205 -1.43 18.05 -8.97
C LYS A 205 -0.20 18.10 -8.04
N TYR A 206 -0.42 17.93 -6.74
CA TYR A 206 0.66 17.87 -5.76
C TYR A 206 1.22 16.46 -5.65
N LEU A 207 2.54 16.37 -5.64
CA LEU A 207 3.29 15.24 -5.13
C LEU A 207 3.70 15.56 -3.70
N SER A 208 3.42 14.66 -2.76
CA SER A 208 3.62 14.88 -1.33
C SER A 208 4.34 13.70 -0.69
N LEU A 209 5.14 14.00 0.35
CA LEU A 209 5.67 12.99 1.26
C LEU A 209 4.54 12.41 2.11
N ASP A 210 4.55 11.10 2.27
CA ASP A 210 3.53 10.36 3.02
C ASP A 210 4.17 9.58 4.18
N GLY A 211 3.61 9.80 5.37
CA GLY A 211 4.07 9.17 6.62
C GLY A 211 5.51 9.51 7.03
N GLU A 212 6.06 8.68 7.91
CA GLU A 212 7.44 8.78 8.39
C GLU A 212 8.42 8.02 7.48
N ALA A 213 9.72 8.22 7.71
CA ALA A 213 10.75 7.44 7.01
C ALA A 213 10.65 5.96 7.38
N LYS A 214 10.87 5.10 6.40
CA LYS A 214 10.87 3.65 6.52
C LYS A 214 12.26 3.09 6.29
N PHE A 215 12.50 1.93 6.88
CA PHE A 215 13.81 1.30 6.95
C PHE A 215 13.77 -0.10 6.36
N ASN A 216 14.64 -0.37 5.39
CA ASN A 216 14.81 -1.69 4.83
C ASN A 216 15.89 -2.46 5.60
N GLN A 217 15.56 -3.66 6.07
CA GLN A 217 16.56 -4.58 6.64
C GLN A 217 17.47 -5.17 5.56
N SER A 218 16.95 -5.32 4.35
CA SER A 218 17.60 -5.89 3.19
C SER A 218 17.07 -5.26 1.91
N PHE A 219 17.87 -5.31 0.85
CA PHE A 219 17.55 -4.78 -0.46
C PHE A 219 18.09 -5.69 -1.55
N ALA A 220 17.26 -6.04 -2.53
CA ALA A 220 17.62 -6.92 -3.63
C ALA A 220 18.05 -6.12 -4.87
N VAL A 221 19.23 -6.44 -5.40
CA VAL A 221 19.74 -5.93 -6.68
C VAL A 221 20.22 -7.09 -7.54
N ASP A 222 19.68 -7.20 -8.74
CA ASP A 222 20.04 -8.20 -9.75
C ASP A 222 20.13 -9.65 -9.17
N GLY A 223 19.18 -10.00 -8.29
CA GLY A 223 19.07 -11.33 -7.67
C GLY A 223 19.96 -11.55 -6.44
N LYS A 224 20.70 -10.53 -5.98
CA LYS A 224 21.48 -10.57 -4.74
C LYS A 224 20.84 -9.71 -3.66
N CYS A 225 20.73 -10.27 -2.47
CA CYS A 225 20.22 -9.56 -1.30
C CYS A 225 21.37 -8.91 -0.53
N HIS A 226 21.28 -7.60 -0.29
CA HIS A 226 22.20 -6.80 0.49
C HIS A 226 21.54 -6.41 1.81
N SER A 227 22.09 -6.87 2.93
CA SER A 227 21.53 -6.61 4.25
C SER A 227 22.17 -5.41 4.92
N LEU A 228 21.38 -4.66 5.69
CA LEU A 228 21.84 -3.61 6.61
C LEU A 228 22.89 -4.15 7.60
N SER A 229 22.75 -5.42 8.01
CA SER A 229 23.68 -6.10 8.93
C SER A 229 25.11 -6.23 8.39
N ASN A 230 25.33 -6.02 7.09
CA ASN A 230 26.67 -5.95 6.51
C ASN A 230 27.41 -4.66 6.90
N TYR A 231 26.68 -3.62 7.30
CA TYR A 231 27.22 -2.28 7.56
C TYR A 231 27.14 -1.87 9.03
N THR A 232 26.32 -2.54 9.83
CA THR A 232 26.14 -2.22 11.24
C THR A 232 25.73 -3.47 12.03
N GLU A 233 26.10 -3.51 13.31
CA GLU A 233 25.63 -4.54 14.24
C GLU A 233 24.18 -4.28 14.72
N LEU A 234 23.66 -3.08 14.46
CA LEU A 234 22.30 -2.70 14.81
C LEU A 234 21.28 -3.44 13.93
N ASN A 235 20.18 -3.88 14.55
CA ASN A 235 19.03 -4.33 13.78
C ASN A 235 18.25 -3.12 13.21
N ALA A 236 17.30 -3.37 12.29
CA ALA A 236 16.58 -2.30 11.60
C ALA A 236 15.84 -1.34 12.55
N SER A 237 15.28 -1.84 13.66
CA SER A 237 14.57 -1.00 14.64
C SER A 237 15.54 -0.14 15.46
N GLU A 238 16.68 -0.70 15.86
CA GLU A 238 17.72 0.05 16.59
C GLU A 238 18.36 1.11 15.70
N PHE A 239 18.55 0.79 14.42
CA PHE A 239 19.05 1.74 13.42
C PHE A 239 18.04 2.86 13.16
N GLU A 240 16.74 2.54 13.07
CA GLU A 240 15.66 3.52 12.97
C GLU A 240 15.65 4.49 14.17
N ASP A 241 15.73 3.96 15.40
CA ASP A 241 15.78 4.77 16.62
C ASP A 241 16.99 5.72 16.61
N LEU A 242 18.16 5.21 16.20
CA LEU A 242 19.37 6.02 16.08
C LEU A 242 19.23 7.08 15.00
N TYR A 243 18.75 6.72 13.80
CA TYR A 243 18.61 7.65 12.67
C TYR A 243 17.63 8.79 12.99
N ASN A 244 16.56 8.49 13.73
CA ASN A 244 15.58 9.50 14.16
C ASN A 244 16.12 10.42 15.27
N GLN A 245 17.07 9.96 16.09
CA GLN A 245 17.71 10.77 17.14
C GLN A 245 18.89 11.59 16.61
N ASP A 246 19.76 10.96 15.83
CA ASP A 246 20.98 11.53 15.26
C ASP A 246 21.29 10.87 13.90
N ALA A 247 20.73 11.45 12.84
CA ALA A 247 20.92 10.97 11.48
C ALA A 247 22.40 11.02 11.05
N GLU A 248 23.18 12.01 11.50
CA GLU A 248 24.59 12.15 11.13
C GLU A 248 25.41 10.99 11.72
N GLN A 249 25.13 10.61 12.98
CA GLN A 249 25.76 9.46 13.61
C GLN A 249 25.40 8.16 12.88
N ALA A 250 24.12 7.94 12.57
CA ALA A 250 23.69 6.75 11.83
C ALA A 250 24.36 6.65 10.45
N GLU A 251 24.44 7.77 9.72
CA GLU A 251 25.13 7.84 8.44
C GLU A 251 26.63 7.56 8.55
N ASN A 252 27.28 8.06 9.60
CA ASN A 252 28.71 7.83 9.84
C ASN A 252 29.03 6.35 10.05
N ILE A 253 28.20 5.62 10.80
CA ILE A 253 28.35 4.16 10.99
C ILE A 253 28.32 3.44 9.65
N ILE A 254 27.32 3.74 8.81
CA ILE A 254 27.21 3.13 7.48
C ILE A 254 28.39 3.54 6.59
N ARG A 255 28.82 4.80 6.65
CA ARG A 255 29.92 5.35 5.86
C ARG A 255 31.26 4.68 6.18
N GLU A 256 31.56 4.48 7.46
CA GLU A 256 32.78 3.78 7.91
C GLU A 256 32.81 2.33 7.40
N SER A 257 31.70 1.61 7.54
CA SER A 257 31.57 0.24 7.05
C SER A 257 31.61 0.15 5.52
N ALA A 258 30.90 1.04 4.80
CA ALA A 258 30.87 1.05 3.34
C ALA A 258 32.26 1.27 2.72
N LEU A 259 33.10 2.10 3.35
CA LEU A 259 34.48 2.31 2.92
C LEU A 259 35.30 1.02 2.91
N HIS A 260 35.05 0.10 3.85
CA HIS A 260 35.72 -1.21 3.89
C HIS A 260 35.35 -2.10 2.69
N PHE A 261 34.15 -1.94 2.14
CA PHE A 261 33.70 -2.64 0.93
C PHE A 261 34.01 -1.88 -0.36
N HIS A 262 34.70 -0.74 -0.27
CA HIS A 262 34.92 0.21 -1.36
C HIS A 262 33.62 0.71 -2.01
N GLU A 263 32.61 0.93 -1.19
CA GLU A 263 31.31 1.46 -1.55
C GLU A 263 31.18 2.89 -1.02
N THR A 264 30.23 3.65 -1.58
CA THR A 264 30.01 5.04 -1.20
C THR A 264 28.59 5.25 -0.75
N ILE A 265 28.41 5.89 0.40
CA ILE A 265 27.08 6.31 0.86
C ILE A 265 26.56 7.47 0.00
N SER A 266 25.27 7.46 -0.29
CA SER A 266 24.56 8.56 -0.94
C SER A 266 23.39 9.00 -0.08
N THR A 267 23.37 10.28 0.23
CA THR A 267 22.26 10.97 0.92
C THR A 267 21.49 11.87 -0.03
N LEU A 268 21.84 11.86 -1.32
CA LEU A 268 21.12 12.62 -2.34
C LEU A 268 19.75 11.96 -2.58
N PRO A 269 18.64 12.65 -2.32
CA PRO A 269 17.32 12.06 -2.48
C PRO A 269 17.03 11.72 -3.94
N ASN A 270 16.51 10.52 -4.17
CA ASN A 270 16.13 10.05 -5.50
C ASN A 270 14.71 9.45 -5.47
N ILE A 271 13.87 9.85 -6.42
CA ILE A 271 12.50 9.35 -6.54
C ILE A 271 12.52 8.05 -7.35
N MET A 272 11.84 7.02 -6.85
CA MET A 272 11.82 5.70 -7.49
C MET A 272 10.57 4.90 -7.11
N ILE A 273 10.42 3.75 -7.76
CA ILE A 273 9.46 2.73 -7.35
C ILE A 273 10.24 1.56 -6.74
N LEU A 274 9.88 1.21 -5.51
CA LEU A 274 10.31 -0.03 -4.89
C LEU A 274 9.30 -1.13 -5.22
N THR A 275 9.81 -2.27 -5.68
CA THR A 275 9.02 -3.44 -6.01
C THR A 275 9.45 -4.61 -5.13
N ARG A 276 8.47 -5.27 -4.52
CA ARG A 276 8.65 -6.51 -3.76
C ARG A 276 7.97 -7.64 -4.48
N GLU A 277 8.70 -8.72 -4.68
CA GLU A 277 8.15 -9.95 -5.24
C GLU A 277 7.43 -10.74 -4.15
N MET A 278 6.14 -10.95 -4.34
CA MET A 278 5.27 -11.68 -3.44
C MET A 278 5.20 -13.13 -3.91
N GLY A 279 5.94 -14.03 -3.27
CA GLY A 279 5.96 -15.45 -3.64
C GLY A 279 4.61 -16.16 -3.54
N VAL A 280 3.67 -15.63 -2.75
CA VAL A 280 2.30 -16.14 -2.58
C VAL A 280 1.31 -14.97 -2.61
N ASN A 281 0.22 -15.08 -3.37
CA ASN A 281 -0.85 -14.10 -3.31
C ASN A 281 -1.73 -14.31 -2.06
N LEU A 282 -1.27 -13.81 -0.91
CA LEU A 282 -2.04 -13.86 0.34
C LEU A 282 -3.34 -13.06 0.26
N GLY A 283 -3.39 -11.97 -0.52
CA GLY A 283 -4.61 -11.16 -0.66
C GLY A 283 -5.78 -11.96 -1.22
N HIS A 284 -5.54 -12.79 -2.23
CA HIS A 284 -6.55 -13.69 -2.79
C HIS A 284 -6.95 -14.79 -1.80
N ILE A 285 -6.00 -15.35 -1.05
CA ILE A 285 -6.28 -16.35 -0.02
C ILE A 285 -7.16 -15.75 1.09
N PHE A 286 -6.82 -14.58 1.60
CA PHE A 286 -7.58 -13.89 2.65
C PHE A 286 -8.97 -13.49 2.17
N SER A 287 -9.11 -13.06 0.91
CA SER A 287 -10.43 -12.79 0.31
C SER A 287 -11.33 -14.03 0.29
N LYS A 288 -10.77 -15.22 0.01
CA LYS A 288 -11.53 -16.48 0.10
C LYS A 288 -11.91 -16.85 1.52
N VAL A 289 -11.06 -16.54 2.50
CA VAL A 289 -11.38 -16.76 3.94
C VAL A 289 -12.57 -15.90 4.33
N ILE A 290 -12.57 -14.63 3.94
CA ILE A 290 -13.67 -13.69 4.19
C ILE A 290 -14.96 -14.17 3.50
N GLU A 291 -14.90 -14.55 2.23
CA GLU A 291 -16.06 -15.07 1.49
C GLU A 291 -16.66 -16.33 2.16
N LYS A 292 -15.80 -17.25 2.64
CA LYS A 292 -16.26 -18.44 3.39
C LYS A 292 -16.87 -18.08 4.74
N HIS A 293 -16.35 -17.04 5.40
CA HIS A 293 -16.90 -16.53 6.65
C HIS A 293 -18.30 -15.95 6.44
N GLU A 294 -18.48 -15.07 5.46
CA GLU A 294 -19.77 -14.47 5.11
C GLU A 294 -20.83 -15.53 4.77
N LYS A 295 -20.40 -16.61 4.11
CA LYS A 295 -21.24 -17.77 3.77
C LYS A 295 -21.49 -18.73 4.93
N ASN A 296 -20.93 -18.48 6.13
CA ASN A 296 -21.00 -19.35 7.31
C ASN A 296 -20.46 -20.79 7.07
N ILE A 297 -19.55 -20.97 6.12
CA ILE A 297 -18.94 -22.27 5.77
C ILE A 297 -17.47 -22.37 6.20
N LEU A 298 -17.00 -21.42 7.02
CA LEU A 298 -15.64 -21.41 7.52
C LEU A 298 -15.42 -22.57 8.52
N GLU A 299 -14.28 -23.26 8.41
CA GLU A 299 -13.97 -24.40 9.26
C GLU A 299 -13.78 -24.01 10.74
N VAL A 300 -14.06 -24.94 11.65
CA VAL A 300 -14.00 -24.72 13.11
C VAL A 300 -12.67 -24.09 13.57
N PRO A 301 -11.48 -24.53 13.13
CA PRO A 301 -10.22 -23.92 13.57
C PRO A 301 -10.08 -22.45 13.15
N PHE A 302 -10.55 -22.10 11.95
CA PHE A 302 -10.52 -20.72 11.47
C PHE A 302 -11.53 -19.86 12.23
N ARG A 303 -12.76 -20.33 12.44
CA ARG A 303 -13.73 -19.63 13.30
C ARG A 303 -13.15 -19.38 14.71
N ALA A 304 -12.45 -20.37 15.26
CA ALA A 304 -11.76 -20.24 16.53
C ALA A 304 -10.65 -19.19 16.53
N PHE A 305 -9.83 -19.14 15.47
CA PHE A 305 -8.76 -18.13 15.32
C PHE A 305 -9.29 -16.70 15.38
N PHE A 306 -10.44 -16.44 14.76
CA PHE A 306 -11.06 -15.11 14.72
C PHE A 306 -12.01 -14.81 15.89
N GLY A 307 -12.12 -15.73 16.87
CA GLY A 307 -12.93 -15.51 18.08
C GLY A 307 -14.42 -15.87 17.96
N ASP A 308 -14.85 -16.47 16.85
CA ASP A 308 -16.25 -16.89 16.59
C ASP A 308 -16.62 -18.21 17.29
N ILE A 309 -16.12 -18.45 18.50
CA ILE A 309 -16.49 -19.63 19.29
C ILE A 309 -17.68 -19.27 20.18
N SER A 310 -18.90 -19.62 19.77
CA SER A 310 -19.98 -19.73 20.73
C SER A 310 -19.70 -20.93 21.66
N MET A 311 -19.88 -20.77 22.97
CA MET A 311 -19.70 -21.85 23.97
C MET A 311 -20.63 -23.07 23.78
N LYS A 312 -21.43 -23.12 22.70
CA LYS A 312 -22.36 -24.20 22.37
C LYS A 312 -21.83 -25.22 21.36
N ASP A 313 -20.57 -25.15 20.94
CA ASP A 313 -19.94 -26.29 20.23
C ASP A 313 -19.55 -27.38 21.25
N ASN A 314 -20.58 -28.15 21.59
CA ASN A 314 -20.58 -29.20 22.60
C ASN A 314 -19.45 -30.23 22.41
N GLY A 315 -18.60 -30.35 23.43
CA GLY A 315 -18.11 -31.66 23.86
C GLY A 315 -16.79 -32.18 23.31
N LYS A 316 -16.00 -31.39 22.55
CA LYS A 316 -14.60 -31.74 22.29
C LYS A 316 -13.69 -30.67 22.85
N ARG A 317 -13.02 -30.99 23.97
CA ARG A 317 -11.92 -30.18 24.52
C ARG A 317 -10.88 -29.97 23.43
N PHE A 318 -10.88 -28.81 22.79
CA PHE A 318 -9.74 -28.31 22.05
C PHE A 318 -9.03 -27.25 22.88
N LEU A 319 -7.72 -27.39 22.95
CA LEU A 319 -6.81 -26.59 23.76
C LEU A 319 -7.06 -25.09 23.54
N ARG A 320 -7.10 -24.35 24.64
CA ARG A 320 -6.96 -22.89 24.63
C ARG A 320 -5.61 -22.57 23.98
N LEU A 321 -5.61 -22.12 22.74
CA LEU A 321 -4.45 -21.47 22.15
C LEU A 321 -4.29 -20.10 22.82
N PHE A 322 -3.45 -20.06 23.85
CA PHE A 322 -2.83 -18.82 24.30
C PHE A 322 -1.78 -18.44 23.26
N PHE A 323 -2.07 -17.47 22.41
CA PHE A 323 -1.07 -16.93 21.49
C PHE A 323 -0.12 -16.00 22.26
N MET A 324 1.10 -16.48 22.46
CA MET A 324 2.26 -15.63 22.70
C MET A 324 2.93 -15.44 21.34
N ILE A 325 2.75 -14.28 20.70
CA ILE A 325 3.37 -13.98 19.41
C ILE A 325 4.88 -13.98 19.60
N ARG A 326 5.54 -15.07 19.19
CA ARG A 326 7.00 -15.11 18.97
C ARG A 326 7.27 -15.22 17.47
N LYS A 327 8.19 -14.37 17.01
CA LYS A 327 8.65 -14.16 15.62
C LYS A 327 8.94 -15.43 14.79
N SER A 328 9.05 -16.61 15.40
CA SER A 328 9.46 -17.87 14.75
C SER A 328 8.34 -18.88 14.46
N MET A 329 7.07 -18.61 14.78
CA MET A 329 5.98 -19.59 14.61
C MET A 329 5.28 -19.59 13.23
N LEU A 330 5.45 -18.54 12.41
CA LEU A 330 4.74 -18.43 11.13
C LEU A 330 5.14 -19.50 10.11
N THR A 331 6.35 -20.05 10.19
CA THR A 331 6.82 -21.10 9.26
C THR A 331 6.35 -22.51 9.59
N ARG A 332 5.95 -22.81 10.84
CA ARG A 332 5.62 -24.19 11.25
C ARG A 332 4.14 -24.56 11.15
N CYS A 333 3.22 -23.60 11.20
CA CYS A 333 1.79 -23.88 11.09
C CYS A 333 1.32 -24.14 9.65
N TRP A 334 2.10 -23.75 8.65
CA TRP A 334 1.72 -23.87 7.23
C TRP A 334 2.05 -25.24 6.60
N PHE A 335 2.88 -26.06 7.24
CA PHE A 335 3.29 -27.36 6.70
C PHE A 335 2.22 -28.47 6.75
N PHE A 336 1.04 -28.20 7.32
CA PHE A 336 -0.04 -29.19 7.43
C PHE A 336 -1.17 -29.01 6.41
N ILE A 337 -1.01 -28.13 5.41
CA ILE A 337 -2.07 -27.79 4.47
C ILE A 337 -1.57 -27.85 3.03
N MET A 338 -1.28 -29.06 2.56
CA MET A 338 -1.46 -29.43 1.16
C MET A 338 -2.07 -30.84 1.13
N PRO A 339 -3.02 -31.12 0.23
CA PRO A 339 -3.32 -32.52 -0.11
C PRO A 339 -2.10 -33.19 -0.76
#